data_AF-A0A7X6WZG5-F1
#
_entry.id   AF-A0A7X6WZG5-F1
#
_cell.length_a   1.000
_cell.length_b   1.000
_cell.length_c   1.000
_cell.angle_alpha   90.00
_cell.angle_beta   90.00
_cell.angle_gamma   90.00
#
_symmetry.space_group_name_H-M   'P 1'
#
loop_
_entity.id
_entity.type
_entity.pdbx_description
1 polymer ?
#
loop_
_entity_poly.entity_id
_entity_poly.type
_entity_poly.pdbx_seq_one_letter_code
_entity_poly.pdbx_strand_id
1 'polypeptide(L)'
;MDNAQRGQTQSIYLAGFDVFRPDAVAHGEQLKMLCNKYGYAGQYPLDKRVPRNLPPQEQARWICRNNLEVLRKCDLVVANLNPFRGSEPDSGTVFEVGYA
;
A
#
# COMPACT_ATOMS: atom_id res chain seq x y z
N MET A 1 1.94 -30.86 -19.03
CA MET A 1 1.60 -30.66 -17.62
C MET A 1 2.31 -29.38 -17.23
N ASP A 2 1.71 -28.23 -16.96
CA ASP A 2 0.33 -27.86 -16.66
C ASP A 2 0.23 -26.34 -16.99
N ASN A 3 -0.64 -25.92 -17.91
CA ASN A 3 -0.72 -24.52 -18.36
C ASN A 3 -2.08 -23.89 -17.97
N ALA A 4 -2.65 -24.38 -16.86
CA ALA A 4 -4.02 -24.09 -16.43
C ALA A 4 -4.13 -23.24 -15.14
N GLN A 5 -3.11 -22.42 -14.81
CA GLN A 5 -3.18 -21.45 -13.70
C GLN A 5 -2.71 -20.02 -14.08
N ARG A 6 -3.12 -19.47 -15.23
CA ARG A 6 -3.05 -18.00 -15.44
C ARG A 6 -4.38 -17.33 -15.12
N GLY A 7 -4.91 -17.64 -13.94
CA GLY A 7 -6.16 -17.08 -13.43
C GLY A 7 -5.87 -15.94 -12.46
N GLN A 8 -6.07 -14.71 -12.92
CA GLN A 8 -5.94 -13.43 -12.18
C GLN A 8 -4.51 -12.92 -11.93
N THR A 9 -4.34 -11.61 -12.19
CA THR A 9 -3.14 -10.85 -11.84
C THR A 9 -3.06 -10.72 -10.32
N GLN A 10 -1.99 -11.27 -9.71
CA GLN A 10 -1.79 -11.15 -8.26
C GLN A 10 -1.59 -9.69 -7.85
N SER A 11 -2.16 -9.33 -6.72
CA SER A 11 -2.14 -7.98 -6.17
C SER A 11 -1.11 -7.82 -5.05
N ILE A 12 -0.40 -6.70 -5.06
CA ILE A 12 0.64 -6.37 -4.08
C ILE A 12 0.23 -5.09 -3.33
N TYR A 13 0.09 -5.16 -2.01
CA TYR A 13 0.00 -3.96 -1.18
C TYR A 13 1.40 -3.39 -0.93
N LEU A 14 1.58 -2.11 -1.26
CA LEU A 14 2.85 -1.40 -1.19
C LEU A 14 2.91 -0.57 0.11
N ALA A 15 3.26 -1.24 1.22
CA ALA A 15 3.36 -0.63 2.54
C ALA A 15 4.67 0.16 2.68
N GLY A 16 4.64 1.30 3.36
CA GLY A 16 5.83 2.11 3.56
C GLY A 16 5.57 3.58 3.84
N PHE A 17 6.57 4.23 4.43
CA PHE A 17 6.59 5.68 4.69
C PHE A 17 6.73 6.55 3.43
N ASP A 18 6.76 5.93 2.24
CA ASP A 18 6.82 6.64 0.96
C ASP A 18 5.63 7.60 0.76
N VAL A 19 4.52 7.37 1.45
CA VAL A 19 3.34 8.25 1.45
C VAL A 19 3.62 9.65 2.03
N PHE A 20 4.72 9.80 2.79
CA PHE A 20 5.13 11.08 3.36
C PHE A 20 6.11 11.85 2.46
N ARG A 21 6.46 11.31 1.29
CA ARG A 21 7.31 12.02 0.34
C ARG A 21 6.59 13.23 -0.25
N PRO A 22 7.31 14.32 -0.61
CA PRO A 22 6.70 15.46 -1.31
C PRO A 22 6.04 15.07 -2.64
N ASP A 23 6.57 14.04 -3.30
CA ASP A 23 6.12 13.50 -4.59
C ASP A 23 5.38 12.16 -4.44
N ALA A 24 4.80 11.86 -3.28
CA ALA A 24 4.23 10.55 -2.94
C ALA A 24 3.27 9.97 -3.99
N VAL A 25 2.44 10.83 -4.62
CA VAL A 25 1.54 10.39 -5.71
C VAL A 25 2.32 9.90 -6.93
N ALA A 26 3.31 10.67 -7.39
CA ALA A 26 4.13 10.28 -8.54
C ALA A 26 4.98 9.05 -8.25
N HIS A 27 5.56 8.96 -7.05
CA HIS A 27 6.29 7.79 -6.58
C HIS A 27 5.40 6.54 -6.54
N GLY A 28 4.19 6.65 -6.01
CA GLY A 28 3.19 5.58 -6.01
C GLY A 28 2.86 5.07 -7.41
N GLU A 29 2.62 5.97 -8.37
CA GLU A 29 2.40 5.59 -9.78
C GLU A 29 3.61 4.86 -10.37
N GLN A 30 4.83 5.28 -10.06
CA GLN A 30 6.05 4.58 -10.49
C GLN A 30 6.13 3.15 -9.93
N LEU A 31 5.83 2.96 -8.65
CA LEU A 31 5.80 1.62 -8.04
C LEU A 31 4.73 0.73 -8.69
N LYS A 32 3.52 1.26 -8.93
CA LYS A 32 2.46 0.50 -9.61
C LYS A 32 2.84 0.14 -11.05
N MET A 33 3.47 1.05 -11.79
CA MET A 33 4.01 0.75 -13.12
C MET A 33 5.03 -0.38 -13.08
N LEU A 34 5.88 -0.41 -12.05
CA LEU A 34 6.85 -1.48 -11.86
C LEU A 34 6.17 -2.82 -11.57
N CYS A 35 5.18 -2.86 -10.66
CA CYS A 35 4.37 -4.06 -10.41
C CYS A 35 3.75 -4.58 -11.72
N ASN A 36 3.13 -3.69 -12.50
CA ASN A 36 2.48 -4.05 -13.75
C ASN A 36 3.48 -4.60 -14.78
N LYS A 37 4.68 -4.02 -14.87
CA LYS A 37 5.77 -4.52 -15.72
C LYS A 37 6.14 -5.97 -15.41
N TYR A 38 6.00 -6.41 -14.16
CA TYR A 38 6.29 -7.77 -13.73
C TYR A 38 5.04 -8.67 -13.62
N GLY A 39 3.88 -8.22 -14.10
CA GLY A 39 2.64 -9.02 -14.09
C GLY A 39 1.88 -9.02 -12.76
N TYR A 40 2.06 -7.97 -11.94
CA TYR A 40 1.35 -7.77 -10.67
C TYR A 40 0.52 -6.48 -10.68
N ALA A 41 -0.55 -6.46 -9.89
CA ALA A 41 -1.34 -5.26 -9.64
C ALA A 41 -0.90 -4.58 -8.33
N GLY A 42 -0.10 -3.51 -8.44
CA GLY A 42 0.31 -2.72 -7.28
C GLY A 42 -0.85 -1.88 -6.71
N GLN A 43 -1.04 -1.93 -5.40
CA GLN A 43 -2.01 -1.16 -4.64
C GLN A 43 -1.27 -0.22 -3.69
N TYR A 44 -1.40 1.09 -3.90
CA TYR A 44 -0.67 2.09 -3.12
C TYR A 44 -1.60 2.76 -2.10
N PRO A 45 -1.17 3.02 -0.85
CA PRO A 45 -2.07 3.50 0.20
C PRO A 45 -2.81 4.82 -0.12
N LEU A 46 -2.25 5.66 -1.00
CA LEU A 46 -2.85 6.92 -1.42
C LEU A 46 -3.83 6.81 -2.61
N ASP A 47 -4.09 5.61 -3.14
CA ASP A 47 -5.01 5.44 -4.28
C ASP A 47 -6.45 5.90 -3.97
N LYS A 48 -6.85 5.83 -2.69
CA LYS A 48 -8.18 6.25 -2.25
C LYS A 48 -8.15 7.68 -1.69
N ARG A 49 -8.96 8.58 -2.27
CA ARG A 49 -9.08 9.97 -1.82
C ARG A 49 -10.01 10.09 -0.61
N VAL A 50 -9.48 10.65 0.48
CA VAL A 50 -10.23 10.91 1.70
C VAL A 50 -11.33 11.96 1.44
N PRO A 51 -12.57 11.75 1.92
CA PRO A 51 -13.63 12.75 1.83
C PRO A 51 -13.25 14.03 2.60
N ARG A 52 -13.30 15.19 1.92
CA ARG A 52 -12.84 16.49 2.46
C ARG A 52 -13.74 17.07 3.55
N ASN A 53 -14.97 16.57 3.66
CA ASN A 53 -15.99 17.06 4.59
C ASN A 53 -15.97 16.34 5.96
N LEU A 54 -15.07 15.38 6.16
CA LEU A 54 -14.96 14.67 7.44
C LEU A 54 -14.07 15.43 8.43
N PRO A 55 -14.38 15.43 9.73
CA PRO A 55 -13.45 15.88 10.77
C PRO A 55 -12.12 15.10 10.73
N PRO A 56 -10.99 15.67 11.20
CA PRO A 56 -9.67 15.03 11.12
C PRO A 56 -9.60 13.61 11.71
N GLN A 57 -10.28 13.36 12.82
CA GLN A 57 -10.32 12.03 13.44
C GLN A 57 -11.08 11.01 12.57
N GLU A 58 -12.16 11.44 11.91
CA GLU A 58 -12.92 10.59 11.00
C GLU A 58 -12.17 10.33 9.70
N GLN A 59 -11.41 11.32 9.20
CA GLN A 59 -10.48 11.13 8.09
C GLN A 59 -9.45 10.04 8.41
N ALA A 60 -8.82 10.11 9.59
CA ALA A 60 -7.84 9.10 10.01
C ALA A 60 -8.44 7.69 10.11
N ARG A 61 -9.65 7.57 10.71
CA ARG A 61 -10.39 6.30 10.76
C ARG A 61 -10.75 5.79 9.38
N TRP A 62 -11.17 6.68 8.48
CA TRP A 62 -11.49 6.34 7.10
C TRP A 62 -10.27 5.82 6.36
N ILE A 63 -9.11 6.49 6.47
CA ILE A 63 -7.84 6.06 5.85
C ILE A 63 -7.47 4.67 6.36
N CYS A 64 -7.39 4.50 7.68
CA CYS A 64 -7.03 3.22 8.31
C CYS A 64 -7.92 2.07 7.82
N ARG A 65 -9.25 2.25 7.88
CA ARG A 65 -10.19 1.23 7.39
C ARG A 65 -9.97 0.90 5.92
N ASN A 66 -9.76 1.92 5.09
CA ASN A 66 -9.61 1.72 3.65
C ASN A 66 -8.29 1.04 3.26
N ASN A 67 -7.20 1.31 3.98
CA ASN A 67 -5.93 0.61 3.81
C ASN A 67 -6.06 -0.85 4.25
N LEU A 68 -6.65 -1.09 5.43
CA LEU A 68 -6.88 -2.45 5.93
C LEU A 68 -7.78 -3.28 5.02
N GLU A 69 -8.77 -2.68 4.36
CA GLU A 69 -9.61 -3.38 3.38
C GLU A 69 -8.83 -3.85 2.15
N VAL A 70 -7.83 -3.08 1.71
CA VAL A 70 -6.96 -3.45 0.59
C VAL A 70 -5.96 -4.51 1.05
N LEU A 71 -5.32 -4.28 2.20
CA LEU A 71 -4.37 -5.21 2.82
C LEU A 71 -4.99 -6.59 3.08
N ARG A 72 -6.24 -6.66 3.55
CA ARG A 72 -6.98 -7.93 3.75
C ARG A 72 -7.21 -8.74 2.47
N LYS A 73 -7.21 -8.09 1.31
CA LYS A 73 -7.59 -8.69 0.03
C LYS A 73 -6.42 -8.89 -0.90
N CYS A 74 -5.26 -8.31 -0.60
CA CYS A 74 -4.09 -8.47 -1.46
C CYS A 74 -3.48 -9.86 -1.32
N ASP A 75 -2.79 -10.31 -2.36
CA ASP A 75 -2.10 -11.61 -2.35
C ASP A 75 -0.72 -11.52 -1.68
N LEU A 76 -0.11 -10.34 -1.71
CA LEU A 76 1.27 -10.09 -1.33
C LEU A 76 1.40 -8.73 -0.65
N VAL A 77 2.33 -8.63 0.30
CA VAL A 77 2.74 -7.35 0.92
C VAL A 77 4.21 -7.13 0.64
N VAL A 78 4.55 -5.95 0.14
CA VAL A 78 5.93 -5.46 0.06
C VAL A 78 6.02 -4.25 0.98
N ALA A 79 6.85 -4.35 2.01
CA ALA A 79 7.00 -3.34 3.04
C ALA A 79 8.37 -2.66 2.99
N ASN A 80 8.38 -1.34 2.85
CA ASN A 80 9.58 -0.52 2.98
C ASN A 80 9.89 -0.28 4.47
N LEU A 81 10.75 -1.15 5.04
CA LEU A 81 11.18 -1.09 6.45
C LEU A 81 12.52 -0.35 6.66
N ASN A 82 12.89 0.53 5.73
CA ASN A 82 14.07 1.38 5.93
C ASN A 82 13.87 2.34 7.12
N PRO A 83 14.96 2.87 7.71
CA PRO A 83 14.86 3.82 8.83
C PRO A 83 14.03 5.05 8.47
N PHE A 84 13.09 5.42 9.33
CA PHE A 84 12.20 6.57 9.15
C PHE A 84 12.14 7.43 10.42
N ARG A 85 12.58 8.69 10.31
CA ARG A 85 12.64 9.66 11.43
C ARG A 85 13.41 9.15 12.66
N GLY A 86 14.43 8.32 12.42
CA GLY A 86 15.24 7.67 13.43
C GLY A 86 15.94 6.44 12.83
N SER A 87 16.36 5.52 13.68
CA SER A 87 16.94 4.23 13.27
C SER A 87 15.89 3.14 13.01
N GLU A 88 14.66 3.36 13.47
CA GLU A 88 13.57 2.38 13.38
C GLU A 88 12.72 2.57 12.12
N PRO A 89 12.02 1.52 11.66
CA PRO A 89 11.03 1.64 10.58
C PRO A 89 9.84 2.51 10.99
N ASP A 90 9.05 2.93 10.00
CA ASP A 90 7.76 3.58 10.26
C ASP A 90 6.79 2.66 11.00
N SER A 91 6.25 3.14 12.11
CA SER A 91 5.32 2.37 12.94
C SER A 91 4.03 2.00 12.21
N GLY A 92 3.56 2.83 11.26
CA GLY A 92 2.40 2.51 10.43
C GLY A 92 2.65 1.30 9.55
N THR A 93 3.81 1.28 8.89
CA THR A 93 4.28 0.15 8.08
C THR A 93 4.48 -1.11 8.92
N VAL A 94 5.06 -1.00 10.13
CA VAL A 94 5.21 -2.13 11.07
C VAL A 94 3.85 -2.70 11.49
N PHE A 95 2.86 -1.84 11.73
CA PHE A 95 1.50 -2.27 12.02
C PHE A 95 0.87 -3.02 10.83
N GLU A 96 1.05 -2.52 9.60
CA GLU A 96 0.57 -3.19 8.38
C GLU A 96 1.24 -4.56 8.17
N VAL A 97 2.55 -4.68 8.45
CA VAL A 97 3.28 -5.97 8.43
C VAL A 97 2.73 -6.95 9.47
N GLY A 98 2.44 -6.49 10.69
CA GLY A 98 1.86 -7.35 11.73
C GLY A 98 0.38 -7.72 11.48
N TYR A 99 -0.31 -6.95 10.64
CA TYR A 99 -1.69 -7.21 10.26
C TYR A 99 -1.82 -8.27 9.16
N ALA A 100 -0.85 -8.31 8.24
CA ALA A 100 -0.78 -9.22 7.10
C ALA A 100 -0.53 -10.68 7.51
#